data_AF-A0A1B0Z1R1-F1
#
_entry.id   AF-A0A1B0Z1R1-F1
#
_cell.length_a   1.000
_cell.length_b   1.000
_cell.length_c   1.000
_cell.angle_alpha   90.00
_cell.angle_beta   90.00
_cell.angle_gamma   90.00
#
_symmetry.space_group_name_H-M   'P 1'
#
loop_
_entity.id
_entity.type
_entity.pdbx_description
1 polymer ?
#
loop_
_entity_poly.entity_id
_entity_poly.type
_entity_poly.pdbx_seq_one_letter_code
_entity_poly.pdbx_strand_id
1 'polypeptide(L)'
;MIMELLTVFILGFLWYQVIAIFGISIGLHRYFSHKQFGVSKIYEVIILFLVILTASRSPFMWIGAHRIHHAYSDTDKDPHSPDRVGFWNVFFNQWDVKNLWSFEHRKYIRDLVKNPRIMFFHKYWKHIHLTVAIIALLIGLEFFIAFIVIPYVLGFFGYGFFNAAGHKDYQPRTNFWINILSAGEGFHDVHHNDPNQIRLNKYDISGAIIERFIK
;
A
#
# COMPACT_ATOMS: atom_id res chain seq x y z
N MET A 1 -19.11 -17.44 -20.65
CA MET A 1 -17.65 -17.70 -20.69
C MET A 1 -16.78 -16.46 -20.97
N ILE A 2 -16.57 -15.95 -22.21
CA ILE A 2 -15.67 -14.78 -22.42
C ILE A 2 -16.23 -13.49 -21.79
N MET A 3 -17.51 -13.19 -22.03
CA MET A 3 -18.17 -11.99 -21.48
C MET A 3 -18.24 -12.00 -19.94
N GLU A 4 -18.33 -13.19 -19.37
CA GLU A 4 -18.38 -13.42 -17.92
C GLU A 4 -17.00 -13.23 -17.28
N LEU A 5 -15.94 -13.77 -17.90
CA LEU A 5 -14.57 -13.55 -17.46
C LEU A 5 -14.18 -12.06 -17.51
N LEU A 6 -14.53 -11.36 -18.60
CA LEU A 6 -14.30 -9.93 -18.71
C LEU A 6 -15.01 -9.15 -17.59
N THR A 7 -16.25 -9.53 -17.26
CA THR A 7 -17.00 -8.92 -16.15
C THR A 7 -16.29 -9.13 -14.81
N VAL A 8 -15.80 -10.34 -14.53
CA VAL A 8 -15.03 -10.64 -13.31
C VAL A 8 -13.77 -9.77 -13.23
N PHE A 9 -13.03 -9.62 -14.33
CA PHE A 9 -11.86 -8.77 -14.37
C PHE A 9 -12.17 -7.29 -14.12
N ILE A 10 -13.22 -6.76 -14.75
CA ILE A 10 -13.62 -5.36 -14.57
C ILE A 10 -14.04 -5.13 -13.11
N LEU A 11 -14.88 -6.00 -12.55
CA LEU A 11 -15.33 -5.86 -11.15
C LEU A 11 -14.17 -5.98 -10.17
N GLY A 12 -13.26 -6.93 -10.39
CA GLY A 12 -12.08 -7.08 -9.55
C GLY A 12 -11.11 -5.89 -9.66
N PHE A 13 -10.93 -5.34 -10.86
CA PHE A 13 -10.12 -4.13 -11.05
C PHE A 13 -10.76 -2.92 -10.36
N LEU A 14 -12.06 -2.68 -10.54
CA LEU A 14 -12.76 -1.59 -9.85
C LEU A 14 -12.70 -1.75 -8.33
N TRP A 15 -12.86 -2.97 -7.83
CA TRP A 15 -12.71 -3.27 -6.41
C TRP A 15 -11.28 -3.00 -5.91
N TYR A 16 -10.27 -3.40 -6.68
CA TYR A 16 -8.88 -3.07 -6.40
C TYR A 16 -8.66 -1.55 -6.35
N GLN A 17 -9.24 -0.76 -7.26
CA GLN A 17 -9.13 0.69 -7.22
C GLN A 17 -9.69 1.29 -5.92
N VAL A 18 -10.78 0.74 -5.38
CA VAL A 18 -11.32 1.13 -4.06
C VAL A 18 -10.30 0.84 -2.96
N ILE A 19 -9.68 -0.35 -2.97
CA ILE A 19 -8.63 -0.71 -2.01
C ILE A 19 -7.40 0.21 -2.17
N ALA A 20 -6.97 0.50 -3.39
CA ALA A 20 -5.82 1.36 -3.68
C ALA A 20 -6.05 2.79 -3.19
N ILE A 21 -7.24 3.36 -3.42
CA ILE A 21 -7.60 4.69 -2.92
C ILE A 21 -7.67 4.69 -1.39
N PHE A 22 -8.59 3.92 -0.81
CA PHE A 22 -8.94 4.07 0.61
C PHE A 22 -8.02 3.31 1.55
N GLY A 23 -7.59 2.11 1.15
CA GLY A 23 -6.70 1.27 1.94
C GLY A 23 -5.25 1.72 1.84
N ILE A 24 -4.74 1.88 0.62
CA ILE A 24 -3.31 2.09 0.36
C ILE A 24 -2.95 3.58 0.44
N SER A 25 -3.42 4.38 -0.51
CA SER A 25 -3.01 5.80 -0.65
C SER A 25 -3.50 6.64 0.53
N ILE A 26 -4.81 6.68 0.78
CA ILE A 26 -5.36 7.44 1.91
C ILE A 26 -4.93 6.79 3.24
N GLY A 27 -5.03 5.46 3.32
CA GLY A 27 -4.88 4.71 4.56
C GLY A 27 -3.43 4.47 4.99
N LEU A 28 -2.76 3.49 4.38
CA LEU A 28 -1.40 3.11 4.79
C LEU A 28 -0.40 4.24 4.56
N HIS A 29 -0.46 4.89 3.41
CA HIS A 29 0.50 5.90 3.03
C HIS A 29 0.26 7.22 3.79
N ARG A 30 -0.82 7.94 3.50
CA ARG A 30 -1.01 9.31 4.00
C ARG A 30 -1.40 9.37 5.47
N TYR A 31 -2.31 8.49 5.89
CA TYR A 31 -2.75 8.45 7.28
C TYR A 31 -1.73 7.75 8.19
N PHE A 32 -1.45 6.46 7.97
CA PHE A 32 -0.61 5.70 8.89
C PHE A 32 0.89 6.06 8.77
N SER A 33 1.45 6.18 7.55
CA SER A 33 2.88 6.47 7.41
C SER A 33 3.21 7.93 7.69
N HIS A 34 2.47 8.87 7.08
CA HIS A 34 2.78 10.31 7.12
C HIS A 34 1.96 11.14 8.11
N LYS A 35 0.88 10.58 8.69
CA LYS A 35 0.04 11.27 9.70
C LYS A 35 -0.53 12.61 9.23
N GLN A 36 -0.87 12.69 7.94
CA GLN A 36 -1.30 13.94 7.31
C GLN A 36 -2.67 14.45 7.80
N PHE A 37 -3.49 13.58 8.39
CA PHE A 37 -4.82 13.90 8.91
C PHE A 37 -5.25 12.87 9.98
N GLY A 38 -6.42 13.08 10.60
CA GLY A 38 -7.02 12.16 11.56
C GLY A 38 -8.24 11.43 11.00
N VAL A 39 -8.48 10.19 11.42
CA VAL A 39 -9.73 9.45 11.16
C VAL A 39 -10.25 8.77 12.42
N SER A 40 -11.52 8.35 12.43
CA SER A 40 -12.07 7.60 13.55
C SER A 40 -11.46 6.19 13.64
N LYS A 41 -11.54 5.57 14.83
CA LYS A 41 -11.05 4.20 15.05
C LYS A 41 -11.73 3.17 14.15
N ILE A 42 -12.98 3.42 13.75
CA ILE A 42 -13.73 2.53 12.84
C ILE A 42 -13.12 2.62 11.43
N TYR A 43 -12.83 3.83 10.96
CA TYR A 43 -12.15 4.03 9.69
C TYR A 43 -10.76 3.37 9.68
N GLU A 44 -10.01 3.42 10.79
CA GLU A 44 -8.74 2.67 10.88
C GLU A 44 -8.93 1.16 10.66
N VAL A 45 -9.96 0.56 11.26
CA VAL A 45 -10.25 -0.87 11.09
C VAL A 45 -10.63 -1.19 9.64
N ILE A 46 -11.44 -0.33 9.00
CA ILE A 46 -11.82 -0.49 7.58
C ILE A 46 -10.57 -0.43 6.69
N ILE A 47 -9.71 0.58 6.89
CA ILE A 47 -8.45 0.71 6.14
C ILE A 47 -7.61 -0.56 6.28
N LEU A 48 -7.38 -1.01 7.52
CA LEU A 48 -6.57 -2.19 7.80
C LEU A 48 -7.18 -3.47 7.21
N PHE A 49 -8.52 -3.58 7.16
CA PHE A 49 -9.22 -4.68 6.51
C PHE A 49 -9.08 -4.65 4.98
N LEU A 50 -9.20 -3.48 4.34
CA LEU A 50 -9.06 -3.38 2.88
C LEU A 50 -7.68 -3.84 2.40
N VAL A 51 -6.62 -3.42 3.10
CA VAL A 51 -5.25 -3.69 2.66
C VAL A 51 -4.81 -5.14 2.87
N ILE A 52 -5.40 -5.86 3.83
CA ILE A 52 -5.10 -7.29 3.98
C ILE A 52 -5.68 -8.11 2.82
N LEU A 53 -6.63 -7.57 2.03
CA LEU A 53 -7.14 -8.25 0.84
C LEU A 53 -6.09 -8.29 -0.29
N THR A 54 -5.12 -7.38 -0.29
CA THR A 54 -3.98 -7.45 -1.23
C THR A 54 -2.88 -8.40 -0.74
N ALA A 55 -2.95 -8.83 0.53
CA ALA A 55 -2.13 -9.83 1.23
C ALA A 55 -0.62 -9.87 0.94
N SER A 56 -0.03 -8.72 0.57
CA SER A 56 1.37 -8.67 0.17
C SER A 56 2.28 -8.76 1.40
N ARG A 57 1.94 -8.00 2.46
CA ARG A 57 2.56 -8.02 3.80
C ARG A 57 1.54 -7.54 4.83
N SER A 58 1.82 -7.73 6.12
CA SER A 58 0.99 -7.12 7.17
C SER A 58 1.08 -5.57 7.12
N PRO A 59 0.01 -4.84 7.51
CA PRO A 59 0.02 -3.37 7.54
C PRO A 59 1.19 -2.78 8.31
N PHE A 60 1.51 -3.34 9.48
CA PHE A 60 2.64 -2.90 10.31
C PHE A 60 3.99 -2.94 9.57
N MET A 61 4.26 -4.05 8.86
CA MET A 61 5.49 -4.21 8.09
C MET A 61 5.55 -3.25 6.91
N TRP A 62 4.42 -3.02 6.23
CA TRP A 62 4.35 -2.07 5.12
C TRP A 62 4.66 -0.64 5.60
N ILE A 63 3.95 -0.18 6.64
CA ILE A 63 4.11 1.18 7.18
C ILE A 63 5.54 1.37 7.72
N GLY A 64 6.07 0.38 8.42
CA GLY A 64 7.45 0.41 8.92
C GLY A 64 8.49 0.50 7.82
N ALA A 65 8.36 -0.31 6.76
CA ALA A 65 9.25 -0.29 5.62
C ALA A 65 9.21 1.05 4.88
N HIS A 66 8.00 1.58 4.62
CA HIS A 66 7.82 2.87 3.97
C HIS A 66 8.44 4.02 4.76
N ARG A 67 8.28 4.04 6.09
CA ARG A 67 8.92 5.06 6.95
C ARG A 67 10.44 4.96 6.94
N ILE A 68 11.01 3.76 6.86
CA ILE A 68 12.46 3.54 6.76
C ILE A 68 12.96 3.97 5.38
N HIS A 69 12.23 3.64 4.32
CA HIS A 69 12.49 4.12 2.98
C HIS A 69 12.58 5.65 2.95
N HIS A 70 11.59 6.38 3.47
CA HIS A 70 11.68 7.85 3.54
C HIS A 70 12.86 8.36 4.38
N ALA A 71 13.18 7.69 5.48
CA ALA A 71 14.27 8.11 6.36
C ALA A 71 15.66 7.90 5.74
N TYR A 72 15.78 6.96 4.81
CA TYR A 72 17.05 6.53 4.25
C TYR A 72 17.04 6.49 2.71
N SER A 73 16.11 7.20 2.07
CA SER A 73 15.81 7.12 0.63
C SER A 73 17.08 7.09 -0.20
N ASP A 74 17.19 6.09 -1.07
CA ASP A 74 18.28 5.91 -2.03
C ASP A 74 19.70 5.73 -1.44
N THR A 75 19.79 5.53 -0.12
CA THR A 75 21.03 5.11 0.56
C THR A 75 21.10 3.59 0.71
N ASP A 76 22.25 3.06 1.15
CA ASP A 76 22.43 1.62 1.39
C ASP A 76 21.49 1.03 2.47
N LYS A 77 20.81 1.89 3.24
CA LYS A 77 19.84 1.49 4.26
C LYS A 77 18.40 1.45 3.73
N ASP A 78 18.15 1.91 2.51
CA ASP A 78 16.83 1.93 1.91
C ASP A 78 16.42 0.52 1.43
N PRO A 79 15.36 -0.10 1.98
CA PRO A 79 14.86 -1.38 1.49
C PRO A 79 14.25 -1.29 0.09
N HIS A 80 13.89 -0.11 -0.40
CA HIS A 80 13.15 0.08 -1.66
C HIS A 80 13.98 0.68 -2.78
N SER A 81 15.25 1.03 -2.55
CA SER A 81 16.08 1.63 -3.60
C SER A 81 16.38 0.60 -4.70
N PRO A 82 15.87 0.77 -5.93
CA PRO A 82 16.13 -0.16 -7.03
C PRO A 82 17.59 -0.13 -7.50
N ASP A 83 18.29 0.99 -7.29
CA ASP A 83 19.72 1.12 -7.60
C ASP A 83 20.62 0.38 -6.60
N ARG A 84 20.15 0.18 -5.36
CA ARG A 84 20.91 -0.52 -4.29
C ARG A 84 20.52 -1.99 -4.16
N VAL A 85 19.22 -2.27 -4.16
CA VAL A 85 18.64 -3.60 -3.94
C VAL A 85 18.46 -4.35 -5.26
N GLY A 86 18.37 -3.64 -6.38
CA GLY A 86 18.11 -4.18 -7.71
C GLY A 86 16.64 -4.06 -8.09
N PHE A 87 16.37 -3.52 -9.28
CA PHE A 87 15.02 -3.27 -9.80
C PHE A 87 14.06 -4.46 -9.64
N TRP A 88 14.48 -5.66 -10.05
CA TRP A 88 13.62 -6.86 -9.99
C TRP A 88 13.35 -7.34 -8.56
N ASN A 89 14.32 -7.18 -7.65
CA ASN A 89 14.12 -7.50 -6.25
C ASN A 89 13.08 -6.56 -5.62
N VAL A 90 13.11 -5.27 -5.99
CA VAL A 90 12.11 -4.30 -5.56
C VAL A 90 10.74 -4.62 -6.18
N PHE A 91 10.70 -4.85 -7.50
CA PHE A 91 9.50 -5.13 -8.27
C PHE A 91 8.75 -6.38 -7.80
N PHE A 92 9.46 -7.46 -7.44
CA PHE A 92 8.86 -8.69 -6.93
C PHE A 92 8.76 -8.72 -5.38
N ASN A 93 8.88 -7.56 -4.72
CA ASN A 93 8.77 -7.43 -3.25
C ASN A 93 9.73 -8.33 -2.44
N GLN A 94 10.88 -8.68 -3.03
CA GLN A 94 11.93 -9.51 -2.42
C GLN A 94 12.88 -8.71 -1.50
N TRP A 95 12.63 -7.42 -1.36
CA TRP A 95 13.28 -6.57 -0.37
C TRP A 95 12.88 -6.98 1.06
N ASP A 96 13.71 -6.61 2.03
CA ASP A 96 13.38 -6.78 3.44
C ASP A 96 13.94 -5.64 4.29
N VAL A 97 13.25 -5.35 5.38
CA VAL A 97 13.76 -4.43 6.39
C VAL A 97 14.49 -5.24 7.44
N LYS A 98 15.83 -5.18 7.42
CA LYS A 98 16.66 -5.86 8.41
C LYS A 98 16.21 -5.45 9.83
N ASN A 99 15.59 -6.41 10.52
CA ASN A 99 15.07 -6.28 11.88
C ASN A 99 14.34 -4.94 12.13
N LEU A 100 13.08 -4.85 11.69
CA LEU A 100 12.23 -3.67 11.98
C LEU A 100 12.09 -3.36 13.49
N TRP A 101 12.32 -4.36 14.34
CA TRP A 101 12.31 -4.25 15.80
C TRP A 101 13.65 -3.80 16.41
N SER A 102 14.67 -3.54 15.58
CA SER A 102 15.99 -3.09 16.03
C SER A 102 15.90 -1.77 16.81
N PHE A 103 16.91 -1.52 17.64
CA PHE A 103 17.01 -0.25 18.38
C PHE A 103 17.01 0.96 17.44
N GLU A 104 17.70 0.86 16.30
CA GLU A 104 17.76 1.90 15.27
C GLU A 104 16.37 2.22 14.69
N HIS A 105 15.58 1.18 14.37
CA HIS A 105 14.29 1.33 13.69
C HIS A 105 13.12 1.62 14.64
N ARG A 106 13.27 1.36 15.95
CA ARG A 106 12.21 1.51 16.96
C ARG A 106 11.53 2.87 16.94
N LYS A 107 12.27 3.94 16.64
CA LYS A 107 11.72 5.31 16.55
C LYS A 107 10.67 5.48 15.44
N TYR A 108 10.78 4.71 14.35
CA TYR A 108 9.85 4.76 13.21
C TYR A 108 8.59 3.91 13.40
N ILE A 109 8.54 3.03 14.39
CA ILE A 109 7.41 2.10 14.59
C ILE A 109 6.72 2.23 15.96
N ARG A 110 7.25 3.07 16.85
CA ARG A 110 6.80 3.15 18.26
C ARG A 110 5.29 3.39 18.41
N ASP A 111 4.73 4.27 17.60
CA ASP A 111 3.29 4.55 17.57
C ASP A 111 2.48 3.39 16.99
N LEU A 112 3.02 2.68 15.99
CA LEU A 112 2.36 1.51 15.39
C LEU A 112 2.19 0.39 16.41
N VAL A 113 3.25 0.12 17.21
CA VAL A 113 3.23 -0.87 18.29
C VAL A 113 2.22 -0.52 19.38
N LYS A 114 2.02 0.78 19.64
CA LYS A 114 1.04 1.25 20.63
C LYS A 114 -0.41 1.20 20.11
N ASN A 115 -0.62 1.08 18.81
CA ASN A 115 -1.96 1.00 18.25
C ASN A 115 -2.46 -0.47 18.24
N PRO A 116 -3.43 -0.84 19.10
CA PRO A 116 -3.89 -2.22 19.20
C PRO A 116 -4.56 -2.71 17.91
N ARG A 117 -5.15 -1.81 17.10
CA ARG A 117 -5.78 -2.16 15.83
C ARG A 117 -4.73 -2.62 14.83
N ILE A 118 -3.64 -1.86 14.66
CA ILE A 118 -2.52 -2.25 13.80
C ILE A 118 -1.92 -3.57 14.26
N MET A 119 -1.71 -3.74 15.57
CA MET A 119 -1.11 -4.97 16.10
C MET A 119 -2.02 -6.19 15.96
N PHE A 120 -3.34 -6.02 16.05
CA PHE A 120 -4.31 -7.08 15.73
C PHE A 120 -4.16 -7.54 14.28
N PHE A 121 -4.20 -6.61 13.32
CA PHE A 121 -4.02 -6.96 11.91
C PHE A 121 -2.60 -7.48 11.62
N HIS A 122 -1.56 -6.97 12.28
CA HIS A 122 -0.20 -7.53 12.15
C HIS A 122 -0.11 -8.99 12.58
N LYS A 123 -0.78 -9.36 13.69
CA LYS A 123 -0.78 -10.72 14.21
C LYS A 123 -1.64 -11.67 13.39
N TYR A 124 -2.81 -11.21 12.92
CA TYR A 124 -3.84 -12.09 12.36
C TYR A 124 -4.06 -11.94 10.84
N TRP A 125 -3.38 -11.05 10.13
CA TRP A 125 -3.65 -10.78 8.70
C TRP A 125 -3.75 -12.03 7.83
N LYS A 126 -2.85 -13.02 8.00
CA LYS A 126 -2.90 -14.27 7.21
C LYS A 126 -4.16 -15.07 7.47
N HIS A 127 -4.57 -15.16 8.74
CA HIS A 127 -5.78 -15.86 9.14
C HIS A 127 -7.02 -15.14 8.59
N ILE A 128 -7.07 -13.81 8.76
CA ILE A 128 -8.18 -13.01 8.25
C ILE A 128 -8.26 -13.13 6.72
N HIS A 129 -7.14 -12.97 6.01
CA HIS A 129 -7.11 -13.11 4.55
C HIS A 129 -7.58 -14.49 4.10
N LEU A 130 -7.08 -15.57 4.72
CA LEU A 130 -7.50 -16.94 4.41
C LEU A 130 -8.99 -17.16 4.70
N THR A 131 -9.50 -16.66 5.82
CA THR A 131 -10.93 -16.76 6.16
C THR A 131 -11.79 -16.04 5.13
N VAL A 132 -11.44 -14.80 4.76
CA VAL A 132 -12.20 -14.05 3.73
C VAL A 132 -12.08 -14.74 2.37
N ALA A 133 -10.92 -15.29 2.02
CA ALA A 133 -10.70 -16.07 0.81
C ALA A 133 -11.62 -17.30 0.73
N ILE A 134 -11.71 -18.07 1.82
CA ILE A 134 -12.61 -19.23 1.90
C ILE A 134 -14.07 -18.78 1.78
N ILE A 135 -14.48 -17.74 2.50
CA ILE A 135 -15.86 -17.21 2.41
C ILE A 135 -16.18 -16.77 0.98
N ALA A 136 -15.27 -16.05 0.33
CA ALA A 136 -15.45 -15.59 -1.05
C ALA A 136 -15.57 -16.78 -2.02
N LEU A 137 -14.78 -17.84 -1.82
CA LEU A 137 -14.86 -19.07 -2.63
C LEU A 137 -16.19 -19.81 -2.42
N LEU A 138 -16.72 -19.82 -1.19
CA LEU A 138 -18.02 -20.41 -0.89
C LEU A 138 -19.19 -19.61 -1.51
N ILE A 139 -19.03 -18.31 -1.72
CA ILE A 139 -20.00 -17.48 -2.45
C ILE A 139 -19.98 -17.82 -3.95
N GLY A 140 -18.78 -18.02 -4.52
CA GLY A 140 -18.61 -18.42 -5.91
C GLY A 140 -17.19 -18.19 -6.41
N LEU A 141 -16.78 -18.94 -7.43
CA LEU A 141 -15.43 -18.84 -7.99
C LEU A 141 -15.19 -17.46 -8.61
N GLU A 142 -16.18 -16.91 -9.30
CA GLU A 142 -16.14 -15.58 -9.92
C GLU A 142 -15.94 -14.49 -8.87
N PHE A 143 -16.68 -14.59 -7.75
CA PHE A 143 -16.57 -13.66 -6.64
C PHE A 143 -15.21 -13.78 -5.94
N PHE A 144 -14.71 -14.99 -5.72
CA PHE A 144 -13.37 -15.22 -5.20
C PHE A 144 -12.28 -14.60 -6.07
N ILE A 145 -12.36 -14.79 -7.39
CA ILE A 145 -11.38 -14.22 -8.33
C ILE A 145 -11.43 -12.69 -8.28
N ALA A 146 -12.62 -12.10 -8.38
CA ALA A 146 -12.78 -10.64 -8.37
C ALA A 146 -12.41 -10.01 -7.01
N PHE A 147 -12.83 -10.61 -5.91
CA PHE A 147 -12.74 -10.01 -4.58
C PHE A 147 -11.39 -10.26 -3.89
N ILE A 148 -10.68 -11.35 -4.24
CA ILE A 148 -9.43 -11.77 -3.58
C ILE A 148 -8.27 -11.87 -4.55
N VAL A 149 -8.39 -12.69 -5.60
CA VAL A 149 -7.24 -13.00 -6.48
C VAL A 149 -6.77 -11.75 -7.22
N ILE A 150 -7.68 -11.00 -7.83
CA ILE A 150 -7.33 -9.79 -8.59
C ILE A 150 -6.70 -8.72 -7.68
N PRO A 151 -7.31 -8.34 -6.52
CA PRO A 151 -6.67 -7.40 -5.60
C PRO A 151 -5.31 -7.86 -5.06
N TYR A 152 -5.14 -9.17 -4.80
CA TYR A 152 -3.87 -9.73 -4.39
C TYR A 152 -2.79 -9.53 -5.46
N VAL A 153 -3.08 -9.93 -6.70
CA VAL A 153 -2.14 -9.80 -7.82
C VAL A 153 -1.83 -8.34 -8.12
N LEU A 154 -2.85 -7.50 -8.27
CA LEU A 154 -2.68 -6.08 -8.59
C LEU A 154 -1.97 -5.33 -7.46
N GLY A 155 -2.27 -5.62 -6.20
CA GLY A 155 -1.58 -5.02 -5.06
C GLY A 155 -0.11 -5.44 -4.99
N PHE A 156 0.18 -6.74 -5.14
CA PHE A 156 1.55 -7.24 -5.15
C PHE A 156 2.40 -6.55 -6.22
N PHE A 157 1.94 -6.54 -7.47
CA PHE A 157 2.67 -5.87 -8.56
C PHE A 157 2.63 -4.36 -8.44
N GLY A 158 1.53 -3.77 -7.96
CA GLY A 158 1.40 -2.33 -7.75
C GLY A 158 2.44 -1.78 -6.76
N TYR A 159 2.60 -2.43 -5.60
CA TYR A 159 3.60 -2.02 -4.61
C TYR A 159 5.03 -2.14 -5.12
N GLY A 160 5.35 -3.26 -5.76
CA GLY A 160 6.69 -3.51 -6.27
C GLY A 160 7.03 -2.58 -7.43
N PHE A 161 6.10 -2.41 -8.38
CA PHE A 161 6.25 -1.52 -9.52
C PHE A 161 6.41 -0.07 -9.09
N PHE A 162 5.64 0.39 -8.11
CA PHE A 162 5.75 1.75 -7.59
C PHE A 162 7.14 2.06 -7.05
N ASN A 163 7.67 1.22 -6.16
CA ASN A 163 9.00 1.44 -5.58
C ASN A 163 10.11 1.27 -6.64
N ALA A 164 9.97 0.28 -7.54
CA ALA A 164 10.99 -0.01 -8.54
C ALA A 164 11.05 1.05 -9.66
N ALA A 165 9.90 1.61 -10.06
CA ALA A 165 9.80 2.59 -11.14
C ALA A 165 9.67 4.05 -10.66
N GLY A 166 9.48 4.25 -9.36
CA GLY A 166 9.45 5.57 -8.70
C GLY A 166 10.82 6.09 -8.31
N HIS A 167 11.88 5.27 -8.39
CA HIS A 167 13.25 5.67 -8.09
C HIS A 167 14.18 5.32 -9.25
N LYS A 168 15.12 6.22 -9.57
CA LYS A 168 16.17 6.01 -10.57
C LYS A 168 17.33 6.98 -10.35
N ASP A 169 18.55 6.49 -10.56
CA ASP A 169 19.78 7.27 -10.41
C ASP A 169 19.91 7.82 -8.97
N TYR A 170 19.51 7.01 -7.99
CA TYR A 170 19.49 7.34 -6.55
C TYR A 170 18.60 8.53 -6.19
N GLN A 171 17.52 8.76 -6.94
CA GLN A 171 16.57 9.85 -6.71
C GLN A 171 15.13 9.40 -6.99
N PRO A 172 14.14 9.96 -6.26
CA PRO A 172 12.73 9.77 -6.56
C PRO A 172 12.35 10.44 -7.89
N ARG A 173 11.38 9.87 -8.60
CA ARG A 173 10.91 10.30 -9.92
C ARG A 173 9.41 10.16 -10.04
N THR A 174 8.74 11.22 -10.47
CA THR A 174 7.34 11.11 -10.89
C THR A 174 7.21 10.21 -12.12
N ASN A 175 6.28 9.26 -12.05
CA ASN A 175 5.85 8.45 -13.17
C ASN A 175 4.32 8.37 -13.18
N PHE A 176 3.72 9.14 -14.09
CA PHE A 176 2.27 9.28 -14.19
C PHE A 176 1.54 7.94 -14.40
N TRP A 177 2.16 7.00 -15.12
CA TRP A 177 1.54 5.71 -15.45
C TRP A 177 1.34 4.82 -14.23
N ILE A 178 2.11 5.02 -13.16
CA ILE A 178 1.93 4.29 -11.91
C ILE A 178 0.58 4.61 -11.27
N ASN A 179 -0.03 5.77 -11.57
CA ASN A 179 -1.35 6.14 -11.04
C ASN A 179 -2.48 5.17 -11.44
N ILE A 180 -2.31 4.42 -12.54
CA ILE A 180 -3.29 3.40 -12.97
C ILE A 180 -3.52 2.38 -11.84
N LEU A 181 -2.44 1.96 -11.18
CA LEU A 181 -2.47 0.93 -10.13
C LEU A 181 -2.39 1.51 -8.71
N SER A 182 -2.01 2.77 -8.54
CA SER A 182 -1.68 3.33 -7.23
C SER A 182 -2.60 4.45 -6.76
N ALA A 183 -3.59 4.86 -7.55
CA ALA A 183 -4.58 5.84 -7.13
C ALA A 183 -4.03 7.23 -6.69
N GLY A 184 -3.02 7.73 -7.40
CA GLY A 184 -2.49 9.10 -7.20
C GLY A 184 -1.08 9.16 -6.63
N GLU A 185 -0.43 8.01 -6.44
CA GLU A 185 0.90 7.93 -5.80
C GLU A 185 2.04 8.15 -6.80
N GLY A 186 1.78 8.13 -8.11
CA GLY A 186 2.80 8.27 -9.14
C GLY A 186 3.52 9.63 -9.15
N PHE A 187 3.10 10.60 -8.34
CA PHE A 187 3.76 11.91 -8.17
C PHE A 187 4.87 11.85 -7.11
N HIS A 188 5.80 10.93 -7.31
CA HIS A 188 6.70 10.43 -6.26
C HIS A 188 7.78 11.44 -5.83
N ASP A 189 8.32 12.22 -6.76
CA ASP A 189 9.31 13.26 -6.43
C ASP A 189 8.69 14.40 -5.59
N VAL A 190 7.47 14.83 -5.93
CA VAL A 190 6.69 15.81 -5.15
C VAL A 190 6.50 15.29 -3.73
N HIS A 191 6.08 14.03 -3.60
CA HIS A 191 5.89 13.38 -2.31
C HIS A 191 7.17 13.28 -1.49
N HIS A 192 8.29 12.90 -2.10
CA HIS A 192 9.58 12.83 -1.38
C HIS A 192 10.09 14.21 -0.96
N ASN A 193 9.80 15.25 -1.75
CA ASN A 193 10.18 16.62 -1.42
C ASN A 193 9.36 17.22 -0.27
N ASP A 194 8.05 16.97 -0.23
CA ASP A 194 7.19 17.32 0.90
C ASP A 194 6.23 16.16 1.29
N PRO A 195 6.66 15.26 2.19
CA PRO A 195 5.84 14.13 2.62
C PRO A 195 4.59 14.54 3.43
N ASN A 196 4.45 15.81 3.82
CA ASN A 196 3.26 16.31 4.51
C ASN A 196 2.21 16.86 3.53
N GLN A 197 2.57 17.04 2.26
CA GLN A 197 1.64 17.50 1.24
C GLN A 197 0.54 16.46 1.03
N ILE A 198 -0.71 16.83 1.32
CA ILE A 198 -1.85 15.93 1.16
C ILE A 198 -2.09 15.63 -0.31
N ARG A 199 -2.27 16.65 -1.16
CA ARG A 199 -2.58 16.46 -2.57
C ARG A 199 -1.36 16.73 -3.43
N LEU A 200 -0.84 15.69 -4.07
CA LEU A 200 0.43 15.75 -4.80
C LEU A 200 0.30 16.38 -6.20
N ASN A 201 -0.90 16.31 -6.79
CA ASN A 201 -1.17 16.86 -8.12
C ASN A 201 -2.66 17.10 -8.34
N LYS A 202 -3.04 17.83 -9.40
CA LYS A 202 -4.45 17.97 -9.80
C LYS A 202 -5.11 16.64 -10.14
N TYR A 203 -4.36 15.64 -10.63
CA TYR A 203 -4.85 14.30 -10.95
C TYR A 203 -4.73 13.28 -9.79
N ASP A 204 -4.26 13.71 -8.62
CA ASP A 204 -4.23 12.88 -7.42
C ASP A 204 -5.64 12.76 -6.83
N ILE A 205 -6.33 11.68 -7.19
CA ILE A 205 -7.71 11.40 -6.78
C ILE A 205 -7.80 11.21 -5.26
N SER A 206 -6.86 10.49 -4.66
CA SER A 206 -6.84 10.25 -3.22
C SER A 206 -6.68 11.55 -2.43
N GLY A 207 -5.79 12.45 -2.90
CA GLY A 207 -5.62 13.77 -2.30
C GLY A 207 -6.87 14.63 -2.42
N ALA A 208 -7.50 14.63 -3.60
CA ALA A 208 -8.75 15.33 -3.81
C ALA A 208 -9.90 14.81 -2.92
N ILE A 209 -9.95 13.50 -2.65
CA ILE A 209 -10.93 12.90 -1.73
C ILE A 209 -10.67 13.36 -0.29
N ILE A 210 -9.42 13.31 0.17
CA ILE A 210 -9.06 13.74 1.54
C ILE A 210 -9.47 15.20 1.76
N GLU A 211 -9.09 16.10 0.85
CA GLU A 211 -9.39 17.53 0.92
C GLU A 211 -10.89 17.85 0.95
N ARG A 212 -11.72 17.01 0.32
CA ARG A 212 -13.16 17.27 0.18
C ARG A 212 -14.03 16.62 1.26
N PHE A 213 -13.61 15.46 1.78
CA PHE A 213 -14.51 14.59 2.56
C PHE A 213 -13.95 14.14 3.91
N ILE A 214 -12.64 14.27 4.16
CA ILE A 214 -12.01 13.77 5.38
C ILE A 214 -11.50 14.91 6.26
N LYS A 215 -10.92 15.93 5.64
CA LYS A 215 -10.37 17.10 6.32
C LYS A 215 -11.41 18.16 6.65
#